data_AF-A0A7K9UZA2-F1
#
_entry.id   AF-A0A7K9UZA2-F1
#
_cell.length_a   1.000
_cell.length_b   1.000
_cell.length_c   1.000
_cell.angle_alpha   90.00
_cell.angle_beta   90.00
_cell.angle_gamma   90.00
#
_symmetry.space_group_name_H-M   'P 1'
#
loop_
_entity.id
_entity.type
_entity.pdbx_description
1 polymer ?
#
loop_
_entity_poly.entity_id
_entity_poly.type
_entity_poly.pdbx_seq_one_letter_code
_entity_poly.pdbx_strand_id
1 'polypeptide(L)'
;KGTEASTKNLFGRYSSQRMKDWQEIVSLYEKENTYLAELATLLVRSVSYEVPALRKQISRCQQAQQDLARREEECQLAAAELRERFYASCKQYGITGDNVRQELLALVKELPSLLSEVGAGASALAEAIELYQACVEFVCESSAEPVVPLLRHVGRKGNTTVYEWRTGLEPVRVERPEVQEVPEPPQEDTIDWGDFTLEPPRASDGDGAAAGGGAQDEIDWGITLEPSPQDDGIDWGDGESDGAQITVLEAGTEAPEGVARGSDALTLLEHAETRNQFIDELMELELFLAQRLVEMEDEADVLAASQFQLAPAALQGQTSARVGSLLASPRALLGQLGPRRMQHLFIILASPRYVDRVSELLRQKLKQADLLLAKREALSQKRQE
;
A
#
# COMPACT_ATOMS: atom_id res chain seq x y z
N LYS A 1 -56.04 -51.36 -33.90
CA LYS A 1 -57.24 -52.15 -33.54
C LYS A 1 -58.29 -51.15 -33.05
N GLY A 2 -59.40 -51.04 -33.79
CA GLY A 2 -60.39 -49.97 -33.64
C GLY A 2 -60.92 -49.86 -32.21
N THR A 3 -60.98 -48.63 -31.71
CA THR A 3 -61.62 -48.28 -30.47
C THR A 3 -63.12 -48.56 -30.60
N GLU A 4 -63.66 -49.44 -29.75
CA GLU A 4 -65.11 -49.57 -29.49
C GLU A 4 -65.57 -48.33 -28.71
N ALA A 5 -65.43 -47.17 -29.33
CA ALA A 5 -65.85 -45.90 -28.77
C ALA A 5 -67.37 -45.79 -28.97
N SER A 6 -68.11 -46.03 -27.88
CA SER A 6 -69.53 -45.65 -27.74
C SER A 6 -70.60 -46.52 -28.42
N THR A 7 -70.66 -47.80 -28.08
CA THR A 7 -71.89 -48.61 -28.25
C THR A 7 -72.56 -48.80 -26.90
N LYS A 8 -73.52 -47.92 -26.57
CA LYS A 8 -74.42 -48.06 -25.41
C LYS A 8 -75.68 -48.81 -25.83
N ASN A 9 -76.14 -49.77 -25.04
CA ASN A 9 -77.45 -50.42 -25.22
C ASN A 9 -78.58 -49.42 -24.93
N LEU A 10 -79.82 -49.73 -25.32
CA LEU A 10 -81.04 -48.90 -25.16
C LEU A 10 -81.30 -48.34 -23.74
N PHE A 11 -80.63 -48.87 -22.71
CA PHE A 11 -80.67 -48.41 -21.31
C PHE A 11 -79.41 -47.63 -20.86
N GLY A 12 -78.57 -47.18 -21.80
CA GLY A 12 -77.40 -46.34 -21.53
C GLY A 12 -76.14 -47.07 -21.05
N ARG A 13 -76.16 -48.41 -20.93
CA ARG A 13 -75.01 -49.22 -20.48
C ARG A 13 -74.08 -49.59 -21.64
N TYR A 14 -72.76 -49.58 -21.41
CA TYR A 14 -71.77 -49.93 -22.43
C TYR A 14 -71.86 -51.41 -22.82
N SER A 15 -71.76 -51.71 -24.12
CA SER A 15 -71.90 -53.07 -24.65
C SER A 15 -70.56 -53.83 -24.71
N SER A 16 -69.43 -53.13 -24.70
CA SER A 16 -68.09 -53.73 -24.76
C SER A 16 -67.73 -54.48 -23.47
N GLN A 17 -67.18 -55.68 -23.62
CA GLN A 17 -66.83 -56.54 -22.47
C GLN A 17 -65.80 -55.86 -21.57
N ARG A 18 -64.76 -55.24 -22.15
CA ARG A 18 -63.75 -54.49 -21.38
C ARG A 18 -64.34 -53.38 -20.53
N MET A 19 -65.37 -52.69 -21.03
CA MET A 19 -66.01 -51.62 -20.27
C MET A 19 -66.89 -52.17 -19.15
N LYS A 20 -67.53 -53.32 -19.36
CA LYS A 20 -68.24 -54.04 -18.30
C LYS A 20 -67.29 -54.53 -17.22
N ASP A 21 -66.14 -55.08 -17.59
CA ASP A 21 -65.11 -55.54 -16.65
C ASP A 21 -64.58 -54.35 -15.82
N TRP A 22 -64.30 -53.20 -16.44
CA TRP A 22 -63.91 -51.98 -15.72
C TRP A 22 -65.02 -51.44 -14.81
N GLN A 23 -66.28 -51.48 -15.25
CA GLN A 23 -67.42 -51.09 -14.41
C GLN A 23 -67.60 -52.02 -13.21
N GLU A 24 -67.35 -53.32 -13.38
CA GLU A 24 -67.38 -54.29 -12.30
C GLU A 24 -66.24 -54.01 -11.30
N ILE A 25 -65.01 -53.77 -11.78
CA ILE A 25 -63.88 -53.37 -10.93
C ILE A 25 -64.20 -52.11 -10.12
N VAL A 26 -64.75 -51.07 -10.76
CA VAL A 26 -65.16 -49.84 -10.06
C VAL A 26 -66.25 -50.14 -9.03
N SER A 27 -67.26 -50.95 -9.39
CA SER A 27 -68.32 -51.32 -8.45
C SER A 27 -67.81 -52.11 -7.24
N LEU A 28 -66.80 -52.97 -7.43
CA LEU A 28 -66.15 -53.72 -6.36
C LEU A 28 -65.25 -52.84 -5.49
N TYR A 29 -64.61 -51.83 -6.09
CA TYR A 29 -63.80 -50.83 -5.38
C TYR A 29 -64.66 -49.83 -4.59
N GLU A 30 -65.89 -49.56 -5.04
CA GLU A 30 -66.87 -48.74 -4.30
C GLU A 30 -67.63 -49.57 -3.26
N LYS A 31 -67.82 -50.86 -3.50
CA LYS A 31 -68.48 -51.79 -2.59
C LYS A 31 -67.77 -51.81 -1.23
N GLU A 32 -68.58 -51.72 -0.18
CA GLU A 32 -68.12 -51.69 1.22
C GLU A 32 -67.12 -50.55 1.53
N ASN A 33 -67.07 -49.52 0.68
CA ASN A 33 -66.20 -48.35 0.80
C ASN A 33 -64.70 -48.66 0.84
N THR A 34 -64.24 -49.70 0.13
CA THR A 34 -62.81 -50.07 0.11
C THR A 34 -61.91 -48.93 -0.37
N TYR A 35 -62.35 -48.11 -1.32
CA TYR A 35 -61.69 -46.86 -1.71
C TYR A 35 -61.42 -45.88 -0.56
N LEU A 36 -62.31 -45.79 0.45
CA LEU A 36 -62.11 -44.91 1.61
C LEU A 36 -60.97 -45.40 2.49
N ALA A 37 -60.77 -46.72 2.61
CA ALA A 37 -59.67 -47.28 3.39
C ALA A 37 -58.31 -47.00 2.73
N GLU A 38 -58.23 -47.11 1.40
CA GLU A 38 -57.03 -46.73 0.64
C GLU A 38 -56.74 -45.23 0.76
N LEU A 39 -57.76 -44.37 0.59
CA LEU A 39 -57.63 -42.93 0.77
C LEU A 39 -57.22 -42.56 2.20
N ALA A 40 -57.78 -43.21 3.22
CA ALA A 40 -57.38 -43.00 4.61
C ALA A 40 -55.91 -43.40 4.85
N THR A 41 -55.45 -44.50 4.24
CA THR A 41 -54.05 -44.93 4.33
C THR A 41 -53.11 -43.93 3.65
N LEU A 42 -53.47 -43.44 2.46
CA LEU A 42 -52.73 -42.38 1.75
C LEU A 42 -52.70 -41.08 2.56
N LEU A 43 -53.82 -40.69 3.18
CA LEU A 43 -53.92 -39.51 4.03
C LEU A 43 -53.03 -39.65 5.28
N VAL A 44 -53.05 -40.79 5.94
CA VAL A 44 -52.17 -41.05 7.10
C VAL A 44 -50.70 -41.00 6.69
N ARG A 45 -50.34 -41.54 5.51
CA ARG A 45 -48.97 -41.47 4.99
C ARG A 45 -48.54 -40.03 4.69
N SER A 46 -49.41 -39.27 4.02
CA SER A 46 -49.09 -37.89 3.65
C SER A 46 -48.95 -36.99 4.87
N VAL A 47 -49.84 -37.11 5.85
CA VAL A 47 -49.81 -36.29 7.08
C VAL A 47 -48.67 -36.72 8.02
N SER A 48 -48.45 -38.03 8.18
CA SER A 48 -47.48 -38.54 9.15
C SER A 48 -46.04 -38.54 8.66
N TYR A 49 -45.80 -38.63 7.34
CA TYR A 49 -44.45 -38.79 6.79
C TYR A 49 -44.11 -37.78 5.70
N GLU A 50 -44.95 -37.62 4.66
CA GLU A 50 -44.60 -36.78 3.51
C GLU A 50 -44.57 -35.29 3.88
N VAL A 51 -45.59 -34.78 4.58
CA VAL A 51 -45.64 -33.38 5.02
C VAL A 51 -44.48 -33.05 5.99
N PRO A 52 -44.19 -33.85 7.04
CA PRO A 52 -43.01 -33.62 7.88
C PRO A 52 -41.68 -33.68 7.12
N ALA A 53 -41.52 -34.62 6.18
CA ALA A 53 -40.31 -34.73 5.37
C ALA A 53 -40.12 -33.48 4.48
N LEU A 54 -41.18 -33.04 3.81
CA LEU A 54 -41.18 -31.81 3.02
C LEU A 54 -40.90 -30.57 3.89
N ARG A 55 -41.50 -30.46 5.08
CA ARG A 55 -41.18 -29.38 6.03
C ARG A 55 -39.71 -29.37 6.43
N LYS A 56 -39.12 -30.54 6.68
CA LYS A 56 -37.69 -30.66 7.00
C LYS A 56 -36.81 -30.29 5.81
N GLN A 57 -37.21 -30.66 4.59
CA GLN A 57 -36.50 -30.26 3.37
C GLN A 57 -36.57 -28.75 3.14
N ILE A 58 -37.74 -28.14 3.31
CA ILE A 58 -37.93 -26.68 3.24
C ILE A 58 -37.02 -25.97 4.26
N SER A 59 -36.99 -26.43 5.51
CA SER A 59 -36.14 -25.84 6.55
C SER A 59 -34.64 -25.93 6.20
N ARG A 60 -34.18 -27.06 5.61
CA ARG A 60 -32.80 -27.20 5.12
C ARG A 60 -32.48 -26.25 3.97
N CYS A 61 -33.38 -26.12 3.00
CA CYS A 61 -33.24 -25.17 1.89
C CYS A 61 -33.19 -23.73 2.41
N GLN A 62 -34.05 -23.37 3.36
CA GLN A 62 -34.04 -22.05 4.00
C GLN A 62 -32.72 -21.77 4.72
N GLN A 63 -32.18 -22.73 5.46
CA GLN A 63 -30.90 -22.59 6.13
C GLN A 63 -29.76 -22.42 5.12
N ALA A 64 -29.72 -23.23 4.06
CA ALA A 64 -28.73 -23.09 2.99
C ALA A 64 -28.81 -21.71 2.30
N GLN A 65 -30.02 -21.20 2.05
CA GLN A 65 -30.22 -19.86 1.49
C GLN A 65 -29.71 -18.75 2.42
N GLN A 66 -29.91 -18.88 3.74
CA GLN A 66 -29.37 -17.93 4.73
C GLN A 66 -27.84 -17.96 4.77
N ASP A 67 -27.24 -19.15 4.74
CA ASP A 67 -25.78 -19.30 4.72
C ASP A 67 -25.16 -18.70 3.44
N LEU A 68 -25.80 -18.90 2.28
CA LEU A 68 -25.39 -18.29 1.02
C LEU A 68 -25.52 -16.76 1.07
N ALA A 69 -26.63 -16.23 1.61
CA ALA A 69 -26.82 -14.79 1.76
C ALA A 69 -25.74 -14.16 2.68
N ARG A 70 -25.38 -14.83 3.78
CA ARG A 70 -24.28 -14.38 4.65
C ARG A 70 -22.94 -14.35 3.90
N ARG A 71 -22.63 -15.41 3.14
CA ARG A 71 -21.39 -15.48 2.34
C ARG A 71 -21.34 -14.44 1.22
N GLU A 72 -22.48 -14.10 0.61
CA GLU A 72 -22.57 -13.00 -0.36
C GLU A 72 -22.18 -11.66 0.27
N GLU A 73 -22.68 -11.38 1.48
CA GLU A 73 -22.37 -10.17 2.24
C GLU A 73 -20.90 -10.12 2.63
N GLU A 74 -20.34 -11.22 3.14
CA GLU A 74 -18.91 -11.35 3.46
C GLU A 74 -18.02 -11.07 2.23
N CYS A 75 -18.35 -11.65 1.06
CA CYS A 75 -17.62 -11.39 -0.18
C CYS A 75 -17.71 -9.92 -0.60
N GLN A 76 -18.87 -9.29 -0.42
CA GLN A 76 -19.08 -7.88 -0.75
C GLN A 76 -18.25 -6.95 0.15
N LEU A 77 -18.25 -7.20 1.47
CA LEU A 77 -17.47 -6.43 2.44
C LEU A 77 -15.96 -6.58 2.17
N ALA A 78 -15.49 -7.81 1.97
CA ALA A 78 -14.08 -8.06 1.66
C ALA A 78 -13.63 -7.42 0.33
N ALA A 79 -14.48 -7.44 -0.71
CA ALA A 79 -14.19 -6.77 -1.98
C ALA A 79 -14.12 -5.24 -1.81
N ALA A 80 -15.02 -4.65 -1.01
CA ALA A 80 -15.03 -3.22 -0.72
C ALA A 80 -13.76 -2.81 0.04
N GLU A 81 -13.36 -3.58 1.05
CA GLU A 81 -12.14 -3.34 1.82
C GLU A 81 -10.88 -3.40 0.95
N LEU A 82 -10.76 -4.39 0.05
CA LEU A 82 -9.62 -4.47 -0.88
C LEU A 82 -9.56 -3.26 -1.82
N ARG A 83 -10.72 -2.79 -2.31
CA ARG A 83 -10.80 -1.58 -3.15
C ARG A 83 -10.43 -0.33 -2.36
N GLU A 84 -10.89 -0.19 -1.13
CA GLU A 84 -10.52 0.93 -0.26
C GLU A 84 -9.00 0.95 -0.02
N ARG A 85 -8.41 -0.21 0.30
CA ARG A 85 -6.96 -0.35 0.45
C ARG A 85 -6.21 -0.01 -0.84
N PHE A 86 -6.73 -0.40 -2.01
CA PHE A 86 -6.17 -0.01 -3.31
C PHE A 86 -6.17 1.52 -3.50
N TYR A 87 -7.31 2.18 -3.28
CA TYR A 87 -7.40 3.64 -3.45
C TYR A 87 -6.60 4.40 -2.39
N ALA A 88 -6.53 3.89 -1.16
CA ALA A 88 -5.67 4.44 -0.11
C ALA A 88 -4.19 4.36 -0.52
N SER A 89 -3.74 3.23 -1.07
CA SER A 89 -2.39 3.11 -1.62
C SER A 89 -2.18 4.05 -2.81
N CYS A 90 -3.14 4.18 -3.74
CA CYS A 90 -3.04 5.12 -4.87
C CYS A 90 -2.85 6.57 -4.39
N LYS A 91 -3.59 6.99 -3.35
CA LYS A 91 -3.43 8.31 -2.73
C LYS A 91 -2.04 8.53 -2.13
N GLN A 92 -1.41 7.50 -1.55
CA GLN A 92 -0.05 7.61 -1.00
C GLN A 92 1.00 7.90 -2.09
N TYR A 93 0.81 7.35 -3.29
CA TYR A 93 1.64 7.64 -4.46
C TYR A 93 1.24 8.94 -5.18
N GLY A 94 0.12 9.57 -4.81
CA GLY A 94 -0.42 10.74 -5.49
C GLY A 94 -1.01 10.45 -6.87
N ILE A 95 -1.53 9.22 -7.07
CA ILE A 95 -2.15 8.77 -8.31
C ILE A 95 -3.65 8.51 -8.11
N THR A 96 -4.40 8.55 -9.20
CA THR A 96 -5.85 8.29 -9.24
C THR A 96 -6.15 6.78 -9.25
N GLY A 97 -5.32 6.00 -9.95
CA GLY A 97 -5.44 4.53 -10.02
C GLY A 97 -6.07 4.00 -11.31
N ASP A 98 -6.29 4.84 -12.33
CA ASP A 98 -6.83 4.43 -13.63
C ASP A 98 -5.81 3.60 -14.42
N ASN A 99 -4.60 4.14 -14.60
CA ASN A 99 -3.47 3.44 -15.18
C ASN A 99 -2.21 3.70 -14.35
N VAL A 100 -2.14 2.98 -13.23
CA VAL A 100 -1.08 3.06 -12.22
C VAL A 100 0.31 3.20 -12.84
N ARG A 101 0.66 2.38 -13.83
CA ARG A 101 1.97 2.42 -14.47
C ARG A 101 2.23 3.75 -15.19
N GLN A 102 1.28 4.22 -15.99
CA GLN A 102 1.42 5.46 -16.74
C GLN A 102 1.45 6.67 -15.81
N GLU A 103 0.61 6.67 -14.78
CA GLU A 103 0.56 7.74 -13.78
C GLU A 103 1.88 7.84 -13.01
N LEU A 104 2.42 6.71 -12.53
CA LEU A 104 3.73 6.69 -11.87
C LEU A 104 4.86 7.18 -12.79
N LEU A 105 4.87 6.76 -14.06
CA LEU A 105 5.87 7.23 -15.03
C LEU A 105 5.73 8.73 -15.33
N ALA A 106 4.51 9.27 -15.33
CA ALA A 106 4.29 10.71 -15.49
C ALA A 106 4.88 11.50 -14.31
N LEU A 107 4.68 11.03 -13.09
CA LEU A 107 5.26 11.65 -11.89
C LEU A 107 6.79 11.69 -11.92
N VAL A 108 7.43 10.63 -12.41
CA VAL A 108 8.90 10.59 -12.57
C VAL A 108 9.39 11.62 -13.59
N LYS A 109 8.60 11.87 -14.64
CA LYS A 109 8.94 12.89 -15.64
C LYS A 109 8.79 14.32 -15.10
N GLU A 110 7.88 14.55 -14.16
CA GLU A 110 7.67 15.84 -13.50
C GLU A 110 8.68 16.10 -12.37
N LEU A 111 9.33 15.06 -11.85
CA LEU A 111 10.22 15.15 -10.71
C LEU A 111 11.41 16.10 -10.92
N PRO A 112 12.14 16.11 -12.05
CA PRO A 112 13.24 17.06 -12.26
C PRO A 112 12.80 18.52 -12.15
N SER A 113 11.62 18.88 -12.66
CA SER A 113 11.07 20.23 -12.50
C SER A 113 10.77 20.55 -11.04
N LEU A 114 10.17 19.63 -10.29
CA LEU A 114 9.89 19.81 -8.86
C LEU A 114 11.17 20.02 -8.05
N LEU A 115 12.22 19.23 -8.33
CA LEU A 115 13.52 19.39 -7.66
C LEU A 115 14.20 20.71 -8.05
N SER A 116 14.05 21.15 -9.29
CA SER A 116 14.55 22.47 -9.70
C SER A 116 13.83 23.62 -8.98
N GLU A 117 12.51 23.49 -8.75
CA GLU A 117 11.73 24.47 -7.98
C GLU A 117 12.16 24.51 -6.52
N VAL A 118 12.38 23.35 -5.89
CA VAL A 118 12.92 23.27 -4.52
C VAL A 118 14.30 23.92 -4.44
N GLY A 119 15.19 23.61 -5.38
CA GLY A 119 16.53 24.20 -5.45
C GLY A 119 16.49 25.72 -5.65
N ALA A 120 15.57 26.22 -6.47
CA ALA A 120 15.37 27.66 -6.64
C ALA A 120 14.83 28.32 -5.36
N GLY A 121 13.93 27.65 -4.63
CA GLY A 121 13.41 28.12 -3.35
C GLY A 121 14.48 28.26 -2.25
N ALA A 122 15.58 27.51 -2.35
CA ALA A 122 16.70 27.61 -1.40
C ALA A 122 17.36 29.00 -1.38
N SER A 123 17.21 29.83 -2.44
CA SER A 123 17.76 31.19 -2.45
C SER A 123 17.14 32.09 -1.36
N ALA A 124 15.91 31.78 -0.93
CA ALA A 124 15.23 32.48 0.16
C ALA A 124 15.90 32.25 1.54
N LEU A 125 16.76 31.24 1.66
CA LEU A 125 17.44 30.90 2.91
C LEU A 125 18.68 31.77 3.18
N ALA A 126 19.12 32.60 2.22
CA ALA A 126 20.36 33.34 2.32
C ALA A 126 20.48 34.14 3.63
N GLU A 127 19.44 34.88 4.00
CA GLU A 127 19.44 35.67 5.23
C GLU A 127 19.49 34.80 6.50
N ALA A 128 18.80 33.66 6.51
CA ALA A 128 18.82 32.70 7.60
C ALA A 128 20.21 32.06 7.77
N ILE A 129 20.87 31.73 6.66
CA ILE A 129 22.23 31.16 6.66
C ILE A 129 23.23 32.19 7.18
N GLU A 130 23.13 33.46 6.78
CA GLU A 130 24.03 34.51 7.28
C GLU A 130 23.80 34.78 8.77
N LEU A 131 22.55 34.71 9.25
CA LEU A 131 22.24 34.77 10.68
C LEU A 131 22.88 33.60 11.44
N TYR A 132 22.78 32.38 10.89
CA TYR A 132 23.37 31.19 11.51
C TYR A 132 24.90 31.26 11.55
N GLN A 133 25.53 31.63 10.43
CA GLN A 133 26.98 31.84 10.34
C GLN A 133 27.43 32.86 11.40
N ALA A 134 26.80 34.04 11.46
CA ALA A 134 27.18 35.06 12.44
C ALA A 134 27.07 34.56 13.89
N CYS A 135 26.08 33.71 14.19
CA CYS A 135 25.93 33.09 15.50
C CYS A 135 27.07 32.12 15.81
N VAL A 136 27.41 31.22 14.88
CA VAL A 136 28.52 30.27 15.05
C VAL A 136 29.86 31.00 15.21
N GLU A 137 30.11 32.03 14.41
CA GLU A 137 31.34 32.83 14.53
C GLU A 137 31.47 33.52 15.87
N PHE A 138 30.36 34.06 16.38
CA PHE A 138 30.32 34.75 17.66
C PHE A 138 30.46 33.80 18.86
N VAL A 139 29.77 32.66 18.84
CA VAL A 139 29.72 31.73 19.98
C VAL A 139 30.93 30.80 20.02
N CYS A 140 31.40 30.33 18.87
CA CYS A 140 32.44 29.30 18.79
C CYS A 140 33.85 29.87 18.58
N GLU A 141 34.00 31.19 18.34
CA GLU A 141 35.27 31.87 18.04
C GLU A 141 36.12 31.19 16.94
N SER A 142 35.47 30.38 16.10
CA SER A 142 36.06 29.49 15.09
C SER A 142 35.25 29.61 13.81
N SER A 143 35.78 30.27 12.77
CA SER A 143 35.03 30.54 11.52
C SER A 143 35.68 30.02 10.24
N ALA A 144 36.63 29.09 10.34
CA ALA A 144 37.35 28.64 9.14
C ALA A 144 36.43 27.95 8.12
N GLU A 145 35.35 27.30 8.57
CA GLU A 145 34.44 26.55 7.70
C GLU A 145 33.06 27.23 7.59
N PRO A 146 32.48 27.31 6.38
CA PRO A 146 31.14 27.85 6.18
C PRO A 146 30.08 26.90 6.75
N VAL A 147 29.11 27.43 7.50
CA VAL A 147 27.93 26.65 7.93
C VAL A 147 27.09 26.26 6.72
N VAL A 148 26.47 25.07 6.79
CA VAL A 148 25.56 24.51 5.76
C VAL A 148 26.05 24.74 4.32
N PRO A 149 27.22 24.19 3.97
CA PRO A 149 27.93 24.55 2.74
C PRO A 149 27.15 24.16 1.48
N LEU A 150 26.41 23.04 1.50
CA LEU A 150 25.61 22.60 0.37
C LEU A 150 24.37 23.50 0.18
N LEU A 151 23.66 23.86 1.26
CA LEU A 151 22.56 24.81 1.19
C LEU A 151 22.99 26.16 0.64
N ARG A 152 24.16 26.65 1.07
CA ARG A 152 24.71 27.92 0.59
C ARG A 152 25.02 27.86 -0.91
N HIS A 153 25.52 26.74 -1.40
CA HIS A 153 25.74 26.52 -2.83
C HIS A 153 24.43 26.48 -3.62
N VAL A 154 23.46 25.65 -3.17
CA VAL A 154 22.15 25.53 -3.82
C VAL A 154 21.39 26.86 -3.79
N GLY A 155 21.46 27.64 -2.71
CA GLY A 155 20.83 28.95 -2.63
C GLY A 155 21.43 29.99 -3.60
N ARG A 156 22.69 29.84 -4.01
CA ARG A 156 23.37 30.74 -4.96
C ARG A 156 23.24 30.28 -6.41
N LYS A 157 23.36 28.99 -6.66
CA LYS A 157 23.48 28.40 -8.00
C LYS A 157 22.29 27.52 -8.42
N GLY A 158 21.39 27.20 -7.49
CA GLY A 158 20.26 26.29 -7.71
C GLY A 158 20.67 24.81 -7.67
N ASN A 159 19.76 23.95 -8.15
CA ASN A 159 19.95 22.49 -8.20
C ASN A 159 20.90 22.08 -9.34
N THR A 160 22.20 22.35 -9.14
CA THR A 160 23.29 22.06 -10.07
C THR A 160 23.65 20.56 -10.11
N THR A 161 24.60 20.18 -10.96
CA THR A 161 25.13 18.80 -11.00
C THR A 161 26.05 18.52 -9.80
N VAL A 162 26.15 17.25 -9.40
CA VAL A 162 27.10 16.82 -8.38
C VAL A 162 28.55 17.11 -8.82
N TYR A 163 28.84 17.04 -10.13
CA TYR A 163 30.13 17.44 -10.71
C TYR A 163 30.50 18.88 -10.34
N GLU A 164 29.58 19.82 -10.57
CA GLU A 164 29.82 21.24 -10.33
C GLU A 164 30.03 21.53 -8.84
N TRP A 165 29.29 20.85 -7.97
CA TRP A 165 29.48 20.95 -6.52
C TRP A 165 30.86 20.47 -6.08
N ARG A 166 31.32 19.33 -6.57
CA ARG A 166 32.60 18.73 -6.14
C ARG A 166 33.81 19.48 -6.70
N THR A 167 33.73 19.92 -7.95
CA THR A 167 34.87 20.52 -8.67
C THR A 167 34.86 22.05 -8.63
N GLY A 168 33.72 22.67 -8.31
CA GLY A 168 33.51 24.11 -8.39
C GLY A 168 33.33 24.64 -9.83
N LEU A 169 33.41 23.78 -10.85
CA LEU A 169 33.36 24.15 -12.26
C LEU A 169 32.12 23.58 -12.95
N GLU A 170 31.48 24.38 -13.79
CA GLU A 170 30.35 23.90 -14.60
C GLU A 170 30.82 22.85 -15.62
N PRO A 171 30.12 21.71 -15.75
CA PRO A 171 30.49 20.69 -16.73
C PRO A 171 30.24 21.18 -18.16
N VAL A 172 31.20 20.94 -19.05
CA VAL A 172 31.07 21.23 -20.49
C VAL A 172 30.08 20.27 -21.15
N ARG A 173 29.99 19.03 -20.65
CA ARG A 173 29.05 18.02 -21.12
C ARG A 173 28.55 17.15 -19.97
N VAL A 174 27.24 16.85 -19.96
CA VAL A 174 26.60 15.96 -18.99
C VAL A 174 26.16 14.68 -19.70
N GLU A 175 26.67 13.54 -19.26
CA GLU A 175 26.27 12.22 -19.73
C GLU A 175 25.50 11.50 -18.62
N ARG A 176 24.16 11.65 -18.65
CA ARG A 176 23.29 11.02 -17.65
C ARG A 176 23.37 9.49 -17.77
N PRO A 177 23.35 8.75 -16.63
CA PRO A 177 23.28 7.30 -16.66
C PRO A 177 22.04 6.86 -17.46
N GLU A 178 22.24 6.01 -18.46
CA GLU A 178 21.10 5.34 -19.09
C GLU A 178 20.46 4.43 -18.05
N VAL A 179 19.13 4.51 -17.94
CA VAL A 179 18.36 3.61 -17.11
C VAL A 179 18.50 2.21 -17.72
N GLN A 180 19.46 1.43 -17.23
CA GLN A 180 19.66 0.06 -17.70
C GLN A 180 18.45 -0.78 -17.26
N GLU A 181 17.58 -1.09 -18.23
CA GLU A 181 16.60 -2.15 -18.11
C GLU A 181 17.35 -3.48 -18.00
N VAL A 182 17.75 -3.86 -16.77
CA VAL A 182 18.28 -5.20 -16.53
C VAL A 182 17.16 -6.19 -16.90
N PRO A 183 17.39 -7.16 -17.81
CA PRO A 183 16.36 -8.12 -18.21
C PRO A 183 15.80 -8.86 -16.99
N GLU A 184 14.49 -9.06 -16.98
CA GLU A 184 13.81 -9.81 -15.91
C GLU A 184 14.45 -11.20 -15.76
N PRO A 185 14.77 -11.67 -14.55
CA PRO A 185 14.92 -13.10 -14.34
C PRO A 185 13.59 -13.77 -14.73
N PRO A 186 13.61 -14.96 -15.35
CA PRO A 186 12.39 -15.64 -15.78
C PRO A 186 11.42 -15.75 -14.60
N GLN A 187 10.13 -15.55 -14.86
CA GLN A 187 9.06 -15.80 -13.91
C GLN A 187 9.17 -17.25 -13.42
N GLU A 188 9.79 -17.46 -12.27
CA GLU A 188 9.63 -18.69 -11.52
C GLU A 188 8.19 -18.69 -11.01
N ASP A 189 7.42 -19.58 -11.64
CA ASP A 189 6.16 -20.16 -11.22
C ASP A 189 5.20 -19.23 -10.50
N THR A 190 4.18 -18.82 -11.26
CA THR A 190 2.88 -18.42 -10.73
C THR A 190 2.49 -19.36 -9.60
N ILE A 191 2.60 -18.90 -8.37
CA ILE A 191 2.06 -19.61 -7.21
C ILE A 191 0.56 -19.76 -7.46
N ASP A 192 0.17 -21.00 -7.78
CA ASP A 192 -1.21 -21.44 -7.87
C ASP A 192 -1.84 -21.32 -6.48
N TRP A 193 -2.54 -20.22 -6.23
CA TRP A 193 -3.27 -19.97 -4.99
C TRP A 193 -4.57 -20.79 -4.92
N GLY A 194 -4.46 -22.10 -5.16
CA GLY A 194 -5.35 -23.16 -4.71
C GLY A 194 -6.85 -22.96 -4.95
N ASP A 195 -7.43 -23.84 -5.75
CA ASP A 195 -8.85 -24.18 -5.70
C ASP A 195 -9.30 -24.41 -4.24
N PHE A 196 -10.03 -23.46 -3.66
CA PHE A 196 -10.65 -23.61 -2.34
C PHE A 196 -11.85 -24.57 -2.46
N THR A 197 -11.59 -25.86 -2.61
CA THR A 197 -12.60 -26.90 -2.43
C THR A 197 -12.92 -27.04 -0.95
N LEU A 198 -13.91 -26.28 -0.48
CA LEU A 198 -14.53 -26.50 0.82
C LEU A 198 -15.52 -27.66 0.71
N GLU A 199 -15.05 -28.88 0.98
CA GLU A 199 -15.96 -29.94 1.43
C GLU A 199 -16.56 -29.55 2.79
N PRO A 200 -17.87 -29.77 3.02
CA PRO A 200 -18.50 -29.42 4.29
C PRO A 200 -18.06 -30.40 5.39
N PRO A 201 -17.79 -29.92 6.62
CA PRO A 201 -17.33 -30.79 7.69
C PRO A 201 -18.47 -31.73 8.12
N ARG A 202 -18.17 -33.04 8.15
CA ARG A 202 -18.98 -34.01 8.88
C ARG A 202 -18.79 -33.77 10.37
N ALA A 203 -19.90 -33.58 11.07
CA ALA A 203 -19.95 -33.52 12.51
C ALA A 203 -19.42 -34.81 13.14
N SER A 204 -18.45 -34.68 14.05
CA SER A 204 -18.18 -35.65 15.10
C SER A 204 -17.61 -34.90 16.30
N ASP A 205 -18.25 -35.11 17.44
CA ASP A 205 -17.90 -34.64 18.77
C ASP A 205 -16.48 -35.04 19.19
N GLY A 206 -15.84 -34.22 20.03
CA GLY A 206 -14.65 -34.65 20.79
C GLY A 206 -13.71 -33.52 21.21
N ASP A 207 -13.78 -33.19 22.49
CA ASP A 207 -12.92 -32.31 23.29
C ASP A 207 -11.41 -32.39 22.97
N GLY A 208 -10.69 -31.26 23.00
CA GLY A 208 -9.23 -31.24 22.86
C GLY A 208 -8.61 -29.84 22.71
N ALA A 209 -7.77 -29.47 23.67
CA ALA A 209 -7.20 -28.16 23.88
C ALA A 209 -6.11 -27.70 22.89
N ALA A 210 -5.90 -26.37 22.93
CA ALA A 210 -4.62 -25.65 22.88
C ALA A 210 -4.08 -25.06 21.56
N ALA A 211 -3.47 -23.88 21.74
CA ALA A 211 -2.56 -23.10 20.90
C ALA A 211 -3.21 -22.44 19.66
N GLY A 212 -3.09 -21.13 19.44
CA GLY A 212 -1.98 -20.23 19.72
C GLY A 212 -1.45 -19.70 18.39
N GLY A 213 -1.34 -18.38 18.23
CA GLY A 213 -0.67 -17.77 17.07
C GLY A 213 -1.53 -16.80 16.27
N GLY A 214 -2.03 -15.74 16.90
CA GLY A 214 -2.37 -14.51 16.19
C GLY A 214 -1.10 -13.68 15.99
N ALA A 215 -0.31 -13.99 14.97
CA ALA A 215 0.73 -13.11 14.48
C ALA A 215 0.14 -12.29 13.32
N GLN A 216 -0.10 -11.01 13.59
CA GLN A 216 -0.28 -10.00 12.56
C GLN A 216 1.09 -9.73 11.93
N ASP A 217 1.39 -10.35 10.80
CA ASP A 217 2.47 -9.89 9.92
C ASP A 217 1.94 -8.71 9.10
N GLU A 218 1.85 -7.57 9.77
CA GLU A 218 1.88 -6.26 9.12
C GLU A 218 3.36 -6.00 8.79
N ILE A 219 3.76 -6.27 7.54
CA ILE A 219 5.13 -5.98 7.09
C ILE A 219 5.28 -4.46 6.99
N ASP A 220 5.77 -3.88 8.07
CA ASP A 220 6.22 -2.51 8.20
C ASP A 220 7.55 -2.31 7.46
N TRP A 221 7.53 -1.46 6.43
CA TRP A 221 8.74 -1.01 5.72
C TRP A 221 9.18 0.39 6.21
N GLY A 222 8.80 0.78 7.43
CA GLY A 222 9.30 1.95 8.13
C GLY A 222 10.71 1.70 8.66
N ILE A 223 11.72 2.11 7.90
CA ILE A 223 13.08 2.27 8.43
C ILE A 223 13.01 3.35 9.52
N THR A 224 12.95 2.89 10.78
CA THR A 224 13.14 3.73 11.96
C THR A 224 14.58 3.53 12.41
N LEU A 225 15.41 4.55 12.21
CA LEU A 225 16.74 4.63 12.83
C LEU A 225 16.55 5.16 14.25
N GLU A 226 16.39 4.27 15.23
CA GLU A 226 16.65 4.60 16.62
C GLU A 226 18.00 4.00 17.07
N PRO A 227 18.81 4.74 17.85
CA PRO A 227 20.10 4.29 18.32
C PRO A 227 19.94 3.33 19.50
N SER A 228 20.60 2.17 19.43
CA SER A 228 20.66 1.21 20.54
C SER A 228 21.60 1.69 21.66
N PRO A 229 21.17 1.68 22.94
CA PRO A 229 22.08 1.86 24.06
C PRO A 229 22.74 0.51 24.43
N GLN A 230 24.07 0.54 24.36
CA GLN A 230 25.05 -0.15 25.22
C GLN A 230 24.94 -1.66 25.48
N ASP A 231 25.97 -2.32 24.94
CA ASP A 231 26.97 -3.10 25.70
C ASP A 231 26.54 -4.49 26.21
N ASP A 232 26.92 -5.51 25.43
CA ASP A 232 27.46 -6.75 26.01
C ASP A 232 28.48 -7.36 25.03
N GLY A 233 29.71 -7.49 25.54
CA GLY A 233 30.93 -7.70 24.79
C GLY A 233 31.03 -9.00 24.00
N ILE A 234 31.57 -8.87 22.78
CA ILE A 234 32.09 -9.99 22.00
C ILE A 234 33.62 -9.98 22.15
N ASP A 235 34.12 -11.00 22.84
CA ASP A 235 35.53 -11.32 23.05
C ASP A 235 36.18 -11.75 21.73
N TRP A 236 37.03 -10.89 21.17
CA TRP A 236 37.85 -11.19 19.99
C TRP A 236 39.18 -11.79 20.43
N GLY A 237 39.14 -13.08 20.72
CA GLY A 237 40.31 -13.90 20.99
C GLY A 237 41.37 -13.75 19.89
N ASP A 238 42.57 -13.44 20.36
CA ASP A 238 43.82 -13.27 19.63
C ASP A 238 44.13 -14.48 18.73
N GLY A 239 44.33 -14.22 17.44
CA GLY A 239 44.52 -15.23 16.41
C GLY A 239 45.15 -14.64 15.16
N GLU A 240 46.48 -14.44 15.21
CA GLU A 240 47.33 -14.17 14.06
C GLU A 240 47.01 -15.08 12.86
N SER A 241 46.51 -14.50 11.75
CA SER A 241 46.98 -14.88 10.40
C SER A 241 46.50 -13.88 9.33
N ASP A 242 47.48 -13.42 8.55
CA ASP A 242 47.46 -12.78 7.24
C ASP A 242 46.51 -11.60 6.94
N GLY A 243 47.15 -10.45 6.71
CA GLY A 243 46.53 -9.20 6.31
C GLY A 243 45.82 -9.28 4.95
N ALA A 244 44.50 -9.37 4.99
CA ALA A 244 43.66 -8.86 3.92
C ALA A 244 43.50 -7.35 4.11
N GLN A 245 44.44 -6.59 3.53
CA GLN A 245 44.30 -5.15 3.37
C GLN A 245 43.10 -4.89 2.46
N ILE A 246 41.94 -4.60 3.04
CA ILE A 246 40.77 -4.10 2.31
C ILE A 246 41.12 -2.69 1.84
N THR A 247 41.68 -2.61 0.63
CA THR A 247 41.79 -1.35 -0.11
C THR A 247 40.38 -0.91 -0.49
N VAL A 248 39.87 0.09 0.21
CA VAL A 248 38.74 0.88 -0.27
C VAL A 248 39.20 1.53 -1.58
N LEU A 249 38.82 0.93 -2.71
CA LEU A 249 38.99 1.55 -4.01
C LEU A 249 38.01 2.73 -4.05
N GLU A 250 38.54 3.91 -3.73
CA GLU A 250 37.92 5.18 -4.08
C GLU A 250 37.67 5.11 -5.59
N ALA A 251 36.40 5.03 -6.00
CA ALA A 251 36.00 4.99 -7.39
C ALA A 251 36.17 6.39 -8.01
N GLY A 252 37.42 6.88 -8.01
CA GLY A 252 37.84 8.01 -8.81
C GLY A 252 37.74 7.58 -10.27
N THR A 253 36.61 7.87 -10.89
CA THR A 253 36.49 7.77 -12.34
C THR A 253 37.44 8.81 -12.92
N GLU A 254 38.53 8.34 -13.55
CA GLU A 254 39.36 9.14 -14.47
C GLU A 254 38.49 9.53 -15.68
N ALA A 255 37.55 10.46 -15.46
CA ALA A 255 36.78 11.07 -16.52
C ALA A 255 37.61 12.20 -17.13
N PRO A 256 37.53 12.42 -18.46
CA PRO A 256 38.13 13.60 -19.07
C PRO A 256 37.60 14.86 -18.39
N GLU A 257 38.50 15.81 -18.09
CA GLU A 257 38.16 17.08 -17.44
C GLU A 257 36.96 17.74 -18.14
N GLY A 258 35.95 18.15 -17.37
CA GLY A 258 34.76 18.84 -17.86
C GLY A 258 33.58 17.95 -18.29
N VAL A 259 33.64 16.62 -18.14
CA VAL A 259 32.50 15.73 -18.45
C VAL A 259 31.92 15.10 -17.18
N ALA A 260 30.68 15.43 -16.85
CA ALA A 260 29.96 14.81 -15.74
C ALA A 260 29.39 13.44 -16.16
N ARG A 261 29.78 12.36 -15.46
CA ARG A 261 29.39 10.97 -15.75
C ARG A 261 28.95 10.24 -14.49
N GLY A 262 28.11 9.20 -14.63
CA GLY A 262 27.71 8.39 -13.48
C GLY A 262 26.92 9.21 -12.45
N SER A 263 27.30 9.14 -11.18
CA SER A 263 26.70 9.93 -10.10
C SER A 263 26.92 11.44 -10.28
N ASP A 264 28.05 11.84 -10.86
CA ASP A 264 28.40 13.25 -11.12
C ASP A 264 27.44 13.94 -12.09
N ALA A 265 26.79 13.16 -12.96
CA ALA A 265 25.84 13.66 -13.96
C ALA A 265 24.43 13.93 -13.39
N LEU A 266 24.13 13.42 -12.19
CA LEU A 266 22.88 13.67 -11.50
C LEU A 266 22.90 15.09 -10.90
N THR A 267 21.72 15.68 -10.72
CA THR A 267 21.61 16.91 -9.93
C THR A 267 21.76 16.62 -8.44
N LEU A 268 22.09 17.66 -7.65
CA LEU A 268 22.30 17.56 -6.21
C LEU A 268 21.11 16.92 -5.46
N LEU A 269 19.88 17.25 -5.87
CA LEU A 269 18.66 16.71 -5.25
C LEU A 269 18.21 15.36 -5.84
N GLU A 270 18.72 14.95 -7.01
CA GLU A 270 18.50 13.62 -7.58
C GLU A 270 19.43 12.58 -6.92
N HIS A 271 20.70 12.93 -6.71
CA HIS A 271 21.69 12.06 -6.09
C HIS A 271 21.43 11.88 -4.58
N ALA A 272 21.41 10.64 -4.11
CA ALA A 272 20.90 10.31 -2.78
C ALA A 272 21.73 10.91 -1.64
N GLU A 273 23.06 10.86 -1.74
CA GLU A 273 23.96 11.36 -0.68
C GLU A 273 23.84 12.87 -0.52
N THR A 274 23.90 13.62 -1.63
CA THR A 274 23.79 15.09 -1.61
C THR A 274 22.38 15.54 -1.27
N ARG A 275 21.34 14.80 -1.67
CA ARG A 275 19.97 15.07 -1.23
C ARG A 275 19.83 14.92 0.29
N ASN A 276 20.37 13.84 0.86
CA ASN A 276 20.31 13.62 2.31
C ASN A 276 21.07 14.73 3.04
N GLN A 277 22.28 15.07 2.59
CA GLN A 277 23.04 16.21 3.13
C GLN A 277 22.24 17.52 3.05
N PHE A 278 21.55 17.78 1.92
CA PHE A 278 20.72 18.98 1.78
C PHE A 278 19.55 19.01 2.77
N ILE A 279 18.93 17.85 3.03
CA ILE A 279 17.85 17.71 4.02
C ILE A 279 18.40 17.89 5.44
N ASP A 280 19.54 17.29 5.76
CA ASP A 280 20.19 17.40 7.07
C ASP A 280 20.57 18.85 7.36
N GLU A 281 21.21 19.54 6.41
CA GLU A 281 21.54 20.97 6.52
C GLU A 281 20.27 21.85 6.62
N LEU A 282 19.17 21.49 5.94
CA LEU A 282 17.88 22.18 6.09
C LEU A 282 17.29 22.01 7.49
N MET A 283 17.36 20.79 8.04
CA MET A 283 16.91 20.49 9.39
C MET A 283 17.78 21.20 10.43
N GLU A 284 19.09 21.24 10.24
CA GLU A 284 20.03 22.00 11.08
C GLU A 284 19.64 23.48 11.14
N LEU A 285 19.42 24.11 9.97
CA LEU A 285 19.00 25.51 9.89
C LEU A 285 17.61 25.73 10.51
N GLU A 286 16.68 24.80 10.30
CA GLU A 286 15.35 24.84 10.92
C GLU A 286 15.44 24.80 12.45
N LEU A 287 16.19 23.84 12.99
CA LEU A 287 16.36 23.64 14.42
C LEU A 287 17.05 24.84 15.07
N PHE A 288 18.08 25.39 14.43
CA PHE A 288 18.74 26.62 14.88
C PHE A 288 17.72 27.78 15.00
N LEU A 289 16.93 28.03 13.97
CA LEU A 289 15.96 29.12 13.97
C LEU A 289 14.80 28.88 14.94
N ALA A 290 14.34 27.63 15.07
CA ALA A 290 13.30 27.25 16.01
C ALA A 290 13.75 27.44 17.46
N GLN A 291 14.96 26.97 17.78
CA GLN A 291 15.58 27.18 19.08
C GLN A 291 15.76 28.68 19.36
N ARG A 292 16.25 29.44 18.37
CA ARG A 292 16.44 30.89 18.53
C ARG A 292 15.13 31.64 18.76
N LEU A 293 14.04 31.20 18.13
CA LEU A 293 12.73 31.79 18.33
C LEU A 293 12.24 31.58 19.77
N VAL A 294 12.39 30.36 20.30
CA VAL A 294 12.03 30.03 21.69
C VAL A 294 12.84 30.86 22.69
N GLU A 295 14.15 30.98 22.48
CA GLU A 295 15.03 31.82 23.33
C GLU A 295 14.62 33.30 23.36
N MET A 296 14.03 33.81 22.27
CA MET A 296 13.58 35.19 22.18
C MET A 296 12.19 35.42 22.78
N GLU A 297 11.36 34.38 22.86
CA GLU A 297 10.01 34.44 23.44
C GLU A 297 10.03 34.24 24.97
N ASP A 298 11.07 33.60 25.51
CA ASP A 298 11.25 33.43 26.94
C ASP A 298 11.77 34.74 27.58
N GLU A 299 10.87 35.59 28.08
CA GLU A 299 11.13 36.90 28.69
C GLU A 299 12.03 36.85 29.97
N ALA A 300 12.53 35.68 30.35
CA ALA A 300 13.23 35.46 31.62
C ALA A 300 14.74 35.79 31.58
N ASP A 301 15.37 35.90 30.41
CA ASP A 301 16.84 35.83 30.37
C ASP A 301 17.53 37.19 30.12
N VAL A 302 17.58 38.00 31.19
CA VAL A 302 18.52 39.14 31.29
C VAL A 302 19.96 38.69 31.01
N LEU A 303 20.31 37.40 31.22
CA LEU A 303 21.62 36.86 30.88
C LEU A 303 21.77 36.63 29.37
N ALA A 304 20.77 36.12 28.64
CA ALA A 304 20.81 36.04 27.18
C ALA A 304 20.96 37.42 26.54
N ALA A 305 20.23 38.42 27.03
CA ALA A 305 20.39 39.81 26.58
C ALA A 305 21.80 40.37 26.89
N SER A 306 22.45 39.90 27.95
CA SER A 306 23.83 40.27 28.29
C SER A 306 24.89 39.56 27.44
N GLN A 307 24.65 38.30 27.05
CA GLN A 307 25.58 37.48 26.27
C GLN A 307 25.78 38.03 24.86
N PHE A 308 24.75 38.63 24.24
CA PHE A 308 24.84 39.20 22.89
C PHE A 308 25.20 40.71 22.86
N GLN A 309 25.60 41.32 23.99
CA GLN A 309 25.98 42.75 24.00
C GLN A 309 27.24 43.05 23.16
N LEU A 310 28.12 42.08 23.01
CA LEU A 310 29.31 42.17 22.14
C LEU A 310 29.10 41.52 20.78
N ALA A 311 27.89 41.03 20.50
CA ALA A 311 27.58 40.36 19.25
C ALA A 311 27.54 41.33 18.06
N PRO A 312 27.81 40.86 16.83
CA PRO A 312 27.65 41.66 15.63
C PRO A 312 26.23 42.22 15.48
N ALA A 313 26.08 43.34 14.75
CA ALA A 313 24.79 43.97 14.50
C ALA A 313 23.76 43.02 13.86
N ALA A 314 24.23 42.02 13.10
CA ALA A 314 23.41 40.96 12.53
C ALA A 314 22.66 40.12 13.60
N LEU A 315 23.22 40.00 14.81
CA LEU A 315 22.63 39.26 15.93
C LEU A 315 21.83 40.17 16.89
N GLN A 316 22.28 41.41 17.10
CA GLN A 316 21.64 42.34 18.05
C GLN A 316 20.30 42.90 17.57
N GLY A 317 20.12 43.09 16.26
CA GLY A 317 18.93 43.71 15.67
C GLY A 317 17.79 42.76 15.33
N GLN A 318 17.78 41.54 15.89
CA GLN A 318 16.78 40.53 15.56
C GLN A 318 15.51 40.68 16.38
N THR A 319 14.35 40.40 15.76
CA THR A 319 13.05 40.35 16.42
C THR A 319 12.44 38.95 16.27
N SER A 320 11.60 38.53 17.23
CA SER A 320 10.92 37.22 17.17
C SER A 320 10.11 37.07 15.87
N ALA A 321 9.41 38.13 15.46
CA ALA A 321 8.68 38.16 14.19
C ALA A 321 9.59 37.92 12.96
N ARG A 322 10.80 38.49 12.95
CA ARG A 322 11.76 38.28 11.85
C ARG A 322 12.30 36.86 11.85
N VAL A 323 12.74 36.34 12.99
CA VAL A 323 13.21 34.94 13.11
C VAL A 323 12.10 33.95 12.74
N GLY A 324 10.86 34.21 13.15
CA GLY A 324 9.70 33.42 12.75
C GLY A 324 9.47 33.42 11.23
N SER A 325 9.66 34.58 10.56
CA SER A 325 9.57 34.65 9.10
C SER A 325 10.70 33.89 8.40
N LEU A 326 11.93 33.93 8.94
CA LEU A 326 13.06 33.17 8.43
C LEU A 326 12.84 31.65 8.59
N LEU A 327 12.28 31.22 9.72
CA LEU A 327 11.96 29.81 10.02
C LEU A 327 10.90 29.22 9.09
N ALA A 328 9.99 30.05 8.55
CA ALA A 328 8.96 29.59 7.62
C ALA A 328 9.55 29.00 6.33
N SER A 329 10.69 29.51 5.86
CA SER A 329 11.28 29.11 4.57
C SER A 329 11.91 27.70 4.60
N PRO A 330 12.79 27.33 5.57
CA PRO A 330 13.25 25.96 5.72
C PRO A 330 12.11 24.96 5.89
N ARG A 331 11.10 25.28 6.71
CA ARG A 331 9.92 24.42 6.90
C ARG A 331 9.12 24.20 5.63
N ALA A 332 8.96 25.24 4.82
CA ALA A 332 8.27 25.13 3.53
C ALA A 332 9.02 24.22 2.55
N LEU A 333 10.35 24.27 2.54
CA LEU A 333 11.18 23.40 1.68
C LEU A 333 11.21 21.95 2.19
N LEU A 334 11.36 21.74 3.50
CA LEU A 334 11.23 20.42 4.13
C LEU A 334 9.84 19.82 3.88
N GLY A 335 8.78 20.64 3.92
CA GLY A 335 7.42 20.22 3.60
C GLY A 335 7.21 19.79 2.14
N GLN A 336 8.08 20.22 1.21
CA GLN A 336 8.06 19.78 -0.20
C GLN A 336 8.85 18.48 -0.41
N LEU A 337 9.93 18.26 0.35
CA LEU A 337 10.79 17.07 0.23
C LEU A 337 10.36 15.89 1.11
N GLY A 338 9.69 16.16 2.22
CA GLY A 338 9.25 15.17 3.21
C GLY A 338 7.99 14.34 2.90
N PRO A 339 7.04 14.74 2.03
CA PRO A 339 5.84 13.93 1.79
C PRO A 339 6.20 12.52 1.29
N ARG A 340 5.46 11.50 1.75
CA ARG A 340 5.63 10.10 1.33
C ARG A 340 5.67 9.94 -0.20
N ARG A 341 4.88 10.75 -0.92
CA ARG A 341 4.92 10.83 -2.38
C ARG A 341 6.32 11.10 -2.91
N MET A 342 7.01 12.10 -2.38
CA MET A 342 8.37 12.46 -2.80
C MET A 342 9.37 11.33 -2.50
N GLN A 343 9.25 10.69 -1.33
CA GLN A 343 10.05 9.52 -0.96
C GLN A 343 9.86 8.37 -1.96
N HIS A 344 8.61 8.06 -2.33
CA HIS A 344 8.33 7.05 -3.35
C HIS A 344 8.91 7.42 -4.71
N LEU A 345 8.90 8.71 -5.09
CA LEU A 345 9.52 9.17 -6.33
C LEU A 345 11.04 8.99 -6.33
N PHE A 346 11.72 9.22 -5.20
CA PHE A 346 13.14 8.92 -5.07
C PHE A 346 13.44 7.42 -5.17
N ILE A 347 12.59 6.57 -4.58
CA ILE A 347 12.72 5.11 -4.72
C ILE A 347 12.53 4.68 -6.18
N ILE A 348 11.58 5.30 -6.90
CA ILE A 348 11.38 5.05 -8.33
C ILE A 348 12.62 5.45 -9.14
N LEU A 349 13.21 6.63 -8.88
CA LEU A 349 14.44 7.06 -9.56
C LEU A 349 15.60 6.08 -9.31
N ALA A 350 15.73 5.58 -8.08
CA ALA A 350 16.78 4.64 -7.72
C ALA A 350 16.58 3.24 -8.34
N SER A 351 15.34 2.86 -8.66
CA SER A 351 15.01 1.52 -9.18
C SER A 351 13.88 1.56 -10.23
N PRO A 352 14.18 1.38 -11.52
CA PRO A 352 13.18 1.39 -12.59
C PRO A 352 12.13 0.30 -12.41
N ARG A 353 12.56 -0.87 -11.91
CA ARG A 353 11.71 -2.03 -11.60
C ARG A 353 10.69 -1.75 -10.49
N TYR A 354 10.89 -0.71 -9.68
CA TYR A 354 9.96 -0.38 -8.62
C TYR A 354 8.60 0.07 -9.19
N VAL A 355 8.58 0.76 -10.34
CA VAL A 355 7.33 1.14 -11.01
C VAL A 355 6.52 -0.10 -11.40
N ASP A 356 7.17 -1.09 -12.00
CA ASP A 356 6.50 -2.31 -12.43
C ASP A 356 6.01 -3.14 -11.24
N ARG A 357 6.84 -3.29 -10.18
CA ARG A 357 6.45 -3.97 -8.93
C ARG A 357 5.24 -3.31 -8.25
N VAL A 358 5.25 -1.99 -8.10
CA VAL A 358 4.13 -1.25 -7.49
C VAL A 358 2.88 -1.36 -8.37
N SER A 359 3.05 -1.26 -9.68
CA SER A 359 1.94 -1.40 -10.64
C SER A 359 1.32 -2.79 -10.56
N GLU A 360 2.12 -3.83 -10.47
CA GLU A 360 1.64 -5.20 -10.36
C GLU A 360 0.94 -5.44 -9.02
N LEU A 361 1.54 -5.01 -7.90
CA LEU A 361 0.96 -5.13 -6.57
C LEU A 361 -0.43 -4.46 -6.49
N LEU A 362 -0.55 -3.23 -7.00
CA LEU A 362 -1.82 -2.50 -7.00
C LEU A 362 -2.85 -3.17 -7.92
N ARG A 363 -2.43 -3.65 -9.10
CA ARG A 363 -3.31 -4.42 -10.00
C ARG A 363 -3.77 -5.73 -9.36
N GLN A 364 -2.91 -6.43 -8.62
CA GLN A 364 -3.27 -7.67 -7.93
C GLN A 364 -4.36 -7.43 -6.89
N LYS A 365 -4.25 -6.37 -6.07
CA LYS A 365 -5.30 -5.99 -5.10
C LYS A 365 -6.65 -5.75 -5.78
N LEU A 366 -6.65 -5.05 -6.92
CA LEU A 366 -7.87 -4.77 -7.67
C LEU A 366 -8.46 -6.04 -8.28
N LYS A 367 -7.62 -6.91 -8.88
CA LYS A 367 -8.04 -8.21 -9.40
C LYS A 367 -8.66 -9.10 -8.30
N GLN A 368 -8.09 -9.13 -7.10
CA GLN A 368 -8.64 -9.88 -5.98
C GLN A 368 -10.04 -9.38 -5.59
N ALA A 369 -10.25 -8.06 -5.57
CA ALA A 369 -11.57 -7.50 -5.30
C ALA A 369 -12.60 -7.89 -6.37
N ASP A 370 -12.21 -7.88 -7.65
CA ASP A 370 -13.09 -8.26 -8.75
C ASP A 370 -13.44 -9.75 -8.71
N LEU A 371 -12.49 -10.62 -8.35
CA LEU A 371 -12.73 -12.04 -8.15
C LEU A 371 -13.74 -12.31 -7.02
N LEU A 372 -13.66 -11.55 -5.92
CA LEU A 372 -14.63 -11.66 -4.82
C LEU A 372 -16.05 -11.23 -5.25
N LEU A 373 -16.16 -10.24 -6.13
CA LEU A 373 -17.45 -9.86 -6.69
C LEU A 373 -18.01 -10.89 -7.66
N ALA A 374 -17.16 -11.47 -8.52
CA ALA A 374 -17.58 -12.58 -9.38
C ALA A 374 -18.03 -13.79 -8.54
N LYS A 375 -17.33 -14.08 -7.43
CA LYS A 375 -17.72 -15.12 -6.47
C LYS A 375 -19.08 -14.81 -5.82
N ARG A 376 -19.33 -13.55 -5.43
CA ARG A 376 -20.64 -13.11 -4.92
C ARG A 376 -21.75 -13.34 -5.95
N GLU A 377 -21.53 -12.99 -7.22
CA GLU A 377 -22.50 -13.23 -8.29
C GLU A 377 -22.82 -14.71 -8.45
N ALA A 378 -21.80 -15.58 -8.42
CA ALA A 378 -21.99 -17.03 -8.46
C ALA A 378 -22.75 -17.56 -7.23
N LEU A 379 -22.52 -17.01 -6.03
CA LEU A 379 -23.27 -17.36 -4.82
C LEU A 379 -24.74 -16.90 -4.90
N SER A 380 -24.99 -15.72 -5.47
CA SER A 380 -26.34 -15.18 -5.69
C SER A 380 -27.14 -16.04 -6.65
N GLN A 381 -26.52 -16.52 -7.74
CA GLN A 381 -27.17 -17.49 -8.65
C GLN A 381 -27.52 -18.78 -7.92
N LYS A 382 -26.57 -19.36 -7.16
CA LYS A 382 -26.80 -20.58 -6.36
C LYS A 382 -27.86 -20.42 -5.26
N ARG A 383 -28.14 -19.20 -4.81
CA ARG A 383 -29.19 -18.91 -3.82
C ARG A 383 -30.58 -18.83 -4.46
N GLN A 384 -30.64 -18.43 -5.73
CA GLN A 384 -31.88 -18.34 -6.51
C GLN A 384 -32.33 -19.70 -7.06
N GLU A 385 -31.38 -20.57 -7.39
CA GLU A 385 -31.59 -22.01 -7.65
C GLU A 385 -32.10 -22.74 -6.40
#